data_AF-A0AAD5YMT0-F1
#
_entry.id   AF-A0AAD5YMT0-F1
#
_cell.length_a   1.000
_cell.length_b   1.000
_cell.length_c   1.000
_cell.angle_alpha   90.00
_cell.angle_beta   90.00
_cell.angle_gamma   90.00
#
_symmetry.space_group_name_H-M   'P 1'
#
loop_
_entity.id
_entity.type
_entity.pdbx_description
1 polymer ?
#
loop_
_entity_poly.entity_id
_entity_poly.type
_entity_poly.pdbx_seq_one_letter_code
_entity_poly.pdbx_strand_id
1 'polypeptide(L)'
;MLDFDYSCGRATPSVAAMIYPFGGHHIQKFYWGTKETLLPVYTSVKEAANKHPDVDVVVNFASSRSLYSSTLKCFEYPQIKAIALITEGVPERHAREIPWKAKEHGVLIIPCSSTVPSNASTEGDNSGFTDDEIDNLQDKDDELILLNGSTGIPVGPVSSNLLV
;
A
#
# COMPACT_ATOMS: atom_id res chain seq x y z
N MET A 1 -1.85 11.00 -5.69
CA MET A 1 -3.14 10.56 -5.10
C MET A 1 -4.04 11.74 -4.79
N LEU A 2 -3.64 12.72 -3.95
CA LEU A 2 -4.51 13.85 -3.57
C LEU A 2 -4.97 14.71 -4.76
N ASP A 3 -4.08 15.05 -5.70
CA ASP A 3 -4.47 15.83 -6.88
C ASP A 3 -5.46 15.07 -7.79
N PHE A 4 -5.31 13.75 -7.86
CA PHE A 4 -6.22 12.88 -8.60
C PHE A 4 -7.60 12.87 -7.93
N ASP A 5 -7.65 12.68 -6.61
CA ASP A 5 -8.91 12.70 -5.87
C ASP A 5 -9.64 14.05 -6.00
N TYR A 6 -8.89 15.16 -5.95
CA TYR A 6 -9.42 16.50 -6.17
C TYR A 6 -9.99 16.66 -7.58
N SER A 7 -9.24 16.21 -8.59
CA SER A 7 -9.67 16.25 -10.00
C SER A 7 -10.88 15.34 -10.26
N CYS A 8 -11.00 14.24 -9.53
CA CYS A 8 -12.16 13.35 -9.54
C CYS A 8 -13.37 13.91 -8.76
N GLY A 9 -13.26 15.09 -8.14
CA GLY A 9 -14.35 15.72 -7.40
C GLY A 9 -14.67 15.03 -6.07
N ARG A 10 -13.73 14.30 -5.47
CA ARG A 10 -13.92 13.72 -4.13
C ARG A 10 -14.04 14.82 -3.09
N ALA A 11 -14.86 14.58 -2.07
CA ALA A 11 -15.04 15.53 -0.96
C ALA A 11 -13.86 15.48 0.04
N THR A 12 -13.22 14.32 0.16
CA THR A 12 -12.13 14.06 1.10
C THR A 12 -10.94 13.41 0.39
N PRO A 13 -9.70 13.67 0.87
CA PRO A 13 -8.52 12.99 0.36
C PRO A 13 -8.61 11.49 0.63
N SER A 14 -8.08 10.69 -0.29
CA SER A 14 -8.01 9.25 -0.09
C SER A 14 -7.01 8.88 0.99
N VAL A 15 -5.86 9.56 1.02
CA VAL A 15 -4.78 9.27 1.97
C VAL A 15 -5.14 9.85 3.35
N ALA A 16 -5.26 8.99 4.35
CA ALA A 16 -5.55 9.35 5.73
C ALA A 16 -4.27 9.63 6.53
N ALA A 17 -3.22 8.82 6.30
CA ALA A 17 -1.97 8.90 7.03
C ALA A 17 -0.80 8.29 6.26
N MET A 18 0.40 8.66 6.69
CA MET A 18 1.65 8.03 6.29
C MET A 18 2.28 7.33 7.50
N ILE A 19 2.99 6.24 7.26
CA ILE A 19 3.88 5.62 8.25
C ILE A 19 5.29 5.69 7.70
N TYR A 20 6.21 6.20 8.51
CA TYR A 20 7.62 6.34 8.22
C TYR A 20 8.46 6.13 9.50
N PRO A 21 9.04 4.94 9.71
CA PRO A 21 9.61 4.51 10.98
C PRO A 21 10.98 5.11 11.29
N PHE A 22 11.70 5.61 10.28
CA PHE A 22 13.01 6.24 10.45
C PHE A 22 12.92 7.71 10.84
N GLY A 23 11.75 8.32 10.66
CA GLY A 23 11.45 9.68 11.12
C GLY A 23 10.81 9.70 12.50
N GLY A 24 10.79 10.87 13.14
CA GLY A 24 9.92 11.12 14.29
C GLY A 24 8.46 11.32 13.87
N HIS A 25 7.54 11.33 14.82
CA HIS A 25 6.15 11.72 14.56
C HIS A 25 6.11 13.18 14.11
N HIS A 26 5.58 13.44 12.92
CA HIS A 26 5.45 14.79 12.38
C HIS A 26 4.23 14.91 11.49
N ILE A 27 3.99 16.13 11.00
CA ILE A 27 2.90 16.43 10.08
C ILE A 27 3.54 16.88 8.78
N GLN A 28 3.16 16.23 7.68
CA GLN A 28 3.62 16.59 6.35
C GLN A 28 2.57 17.48 5.67
N LYS A 29 3.04 18.57 5.06
CA LYS A 29 2.20 19.49 4.29
C LYS A 29 1.96 18.94 2.89
N PHE A 30 0.71 18.99 2.46
CA PHE A 30 0.25 18.64 1.13
C PHE A 30 -0.74 19.71 0.61
N TYR A 31 -1.11 19.60 -0.66
CA TYR A 31 -2.12 20.46 -1.27
C TYR A 31 -3.35 19.65 -1.66
N TRP A 32 -4.51 20.27 -1.50
CA TRP A 32 -5.81 19.79 -1.94
C TRP A 32 -6.44 20.86 -2.83
N GLY A 33 -6.15 20.77 -4.13
CA GLY A 33 -6.37 21.88 -5.05
C GLY A 33 -5.52 23.07 -4.64
N THR A 34 -6.14 24.19 -4.28
CA THR A 34 -5.46 25.42 -3.83
C THR A 34 -5.33 25.53 -2.32
N LYS A 35 -5.87 24.59 -1.54
CA LYS A 35 -5.83 24.62 -0.08
C LYS A 35 -4.68 23.76 0.45
N GLU A 36 -3.97 24.25 1.46
CA GLU A 36 -3.03 23.42 2.21
C GLU A 36 -3.78 22.41 3.08
N THR A 37 -3.35 21.14 3.04
CA THR A 37 -3.81 20.08 3.91
C THR A 37 -2.63 19.44 4.63
N LEU A 38 -2.90 18.89 5.81
CA LEU A 38 -1.89 18.35 6.72
C LEU A 38 -2.14 16.86 6.90
N LEU A 39 -1.16 16.02 6.55
CA LEU A 39 -1.23 14.59 6.78
C LEU A 39 -0.32 14.18 7.94
N PRO A 40 -0.84 13.40 8.91
CA PRO A 40 -0.02 12.89 9.99
C PRO A 40 0.92 11.79 9.47
N VAL A 41 2.16 11.83 9.94
CA VAL A 41 3.19 10.82 9.70
C VAL A 41 3.50 10.12 11.03
N TYR A 42 3.22 8.83 11.08
CA TYR A 42 3.46 7.97 12.24
C TYR A 42 4.72 7.15 12.09
N THR A 43 5.25 6.63 13.19
CA THR A 43 6.45 5.77 13.17
C THR A 43 6.10 4.28 13.16
N SER A 44 4.84 3.92 13.41
CA SER A 44 4.40 2.53 13.45
C SER A 44 3.02 2.32 12.86
N VAL A 45 2.82 1.14 12.27
CA VAL A 45 1.51 0.67 11.77
C VAL A 45 0.47 0.67 12.89
N LYS A 46 0.88 0.30 14.10
CA LYS A 46 0.01 0.25 15.29
C LYS A 46 -0.61 1.59 15.62
N GLU A 47 0.20 2.65 15.68
CA GLU A 47 -0.31 3.98 16.00
C GLU A 47 -1.24 4.52 14.92
N ALA A 48 -0.87 4.30 13.66
CA ALA A 48 -1.64 4.74 12.52
C ALA A 48 -3.00 4.01 12.44
N ALA A 49 -3.00 2.68 12.55
CA ALA A 49 -4.21 1.86 12.52
C ALA A 49 -5.17 2.16 13.69
N ASN A 50 -4.65 2.47 14.87
CA ASN A 50 -5.49 2.83 16.02
C ASN A 50 -6.13 4.23 15.88
N LYS A 51 -5.43 5.18 15.25
CA LYS A 51 -5.94 6.55 15.05
C LYS A 51 -6.85 6.67 13.82
N HIS A 52 -6.71 5.77 12.85
CA HIS A 52 -7.46 5.74 11.59
C HIS A 52 -8.17 4.39 11.41
N PRO A 53 -9.25 4.12 12.16
CA PRO A 53 -9.97 2.84 12.13
C PRO A 53 -10.78 2.60 10.85
N ASP A 54 -11.00 3.65 10.05
CA ASP A 54 -11.73 3.67 8.78
C ASP A 54 -10.86 3.30 7.56
N VAL A 55 -9.56 3.17 7.77
CA VAL A 55 -8.61 2.72 6.74
C VAL A 55 -8.79 1.24 6.48
N ASP A 56 -8.95 0.90 5.20
CA ASP A 56 -9.07 -0.46 4.72
C ASP A 56 -8.06 -0.83 3.63
N VAL A 57 -7.34 0.14 3.06
CA VAL A 57 -6.33 -0.10 2.02
C VAL A 57 -4.97 0.46 2.43
N VAL A 58 -3.94 -0.34 2.20
CA VAL A 58 -2.53 0.03 2.41
C VAL A 58 -1.79 0.05 1.08
N VAL A 59 -0.99 1.10 0.84
CA VAL A 59 0.00 1.11 -0.23
C VAL A 59 1.39 1.08 0.40
N ASN A 60 2.11 -0.02 0.17
CA ASN A 60 3.39 -0.30 0.79
C ASN A 60 4.53 -0.02 -0.19
N PHE A 61 5.27 1.05 0.08
CA PHE A 61 6.48 1.46 -0.65
C PHE A 61 7.77 1.07 0.11
N ALA A 62 7.69 0.15 1.07
CA ALA A 62 8.85 -0.33 1.81
C ALA A 62 9.88 -1.01 0.88
N SER A 63 11.17 -0.85 1.14
CA SER A 63 12.24 -1.45 0.31
C SER A 63 12.15 -2.97 0.28
N SER A 64 12.83 -3.63 -0.68
CA SER A 64 12.73 -5.09 -0.87
C SER A 64 13.14 -5.90 0.37
N ARG A 65 13.92 -5.28 1.26
CA ARG A 65 14.39 -5.82 2.53
C ARG A 65 13.33 -5.71 3.65
N SER A 66 12.55 -4.64 3.67
CA SER A 66 11.56 -4.35 4.72
C SER A 66 10.13 -4.68 4.32
N LEU A 67 9.82 -4.83 3.02
CA LEU A 67 8.48 -5.12 2.51
C LEU A 67 7.82 -6.33 3.16
N TYR A 68 8.57 -7.42 3.34
CA TYR A 68 8.02 -8.64 3.92
C TYR A 68 7.57 -8.40 5.36
N SER A 69 8.43 -7.83 6.20
CA SER A 69 8.11 -7.60 7.62
C SER A 69 7.03 -6.54 7.80
N SER A 70 7.02 -5.49 6.99
CA SER A 70 5.99 -4.43 7.02
C SER A 70 4.62 -4.95 6.59
N THR A 71 4.57 -5.81 5.57
CA THR A 71 3.33 -6.46 5.12
C THR A 71 2.76 -7.40 6.18
N LEU A 72 3.62 -8.19 6.85
CA LEU A 72 3.18 -9.05 7.96
C LEU A 72 2.56 -8.26 9.12
N LYS A 73 3.15 -7.12 9.49
CA LYS A 73 2.57 -6.25 10.53
C LYS A 73 1.17 -5.77 10.13
N CYS A 74 0.93 -5.51 8.84
CA CYS A 74 -0.38 -5.08 8.36
C CYS A 74 -1.45 -6.18 8.52
N PHE A 75 -1.08 -7.46 8.39
CA PHE A 75 -2.00 -8.58 8.59
C PHE A 75 -2.52 -8.72 10.04
N GLU A 76 -1.84 -8.12 11.01
CA GLU A 76 -2.30 -8.10 12.41
C GLU A 76 -3.54 -7.22 12.62
N TYR A 77 -3.87 -6.35 11.65
CA TYR A 77 -4.97 -5.40 11.77
C TYR A 77 -6.14 -5.79 10.85
N PRO A 78 -7.26 -6.30 11.39
CA PRO A 78 -8.37 -6.83 10.60
C PRO A 78 -9.14 -5.75 9.82
N GLN A 79 -8.93 -4.48 10.11
CA GLN A 79 -9.49 -3.37 9.34
C GLN A 79 -8.90 -3.28 7.92
N ILE A 80 -7.65 -3.74 7.73
CA ILE A 80 -6.95 -3.71 6.45
C ILE A 80 -7.46 -4.87 5.60
N LYS A 81 -8.06 -4.54 4.46
CA LYS A 81 -8.65 -5.49 3.51
C LYS A 81 -7.83 -5.65 2.25
N ALA A 82 -7.03 -4.64 1.87
CA ALA A 82 -6.17 -4.73 0.71
C ALA A 82 -4.79 -4.09 0.95
N ILE A 83 -3.75 -4.67 0.38
CA ILE A 83 -2.38 -4.17 0.42
C ILE A 83 -1.80 -4.19 -0.99
N ALA A 84 -1.43 -3.02 -1.50
CA ALA A 84 -0.66 -2.87 -2.73
C ALA A 84 0.84 -2.85 -2.42
N LEU A 85 1.61 -3.68 -3.13
CA LEU A 85 3.05 -3.80 -2.97
C LEU A 85 3.74 -3.17 -4.18
N ILE A 86 4.49 -2.10 -4.00
CA ILE A 86 5.08 -1.33 -5.12
C ILE A 86 6.53 -1.73 -5.40
N THR A 87 7.10 -2.57 -4.56
CA THR A 87 8.53 -2.82 -4.51
C THR A 87 8.95 -3.97 -5.42
N GLU A 88 10.08 -3.77 -6.09
CA GLU A 88 10.72 -4.76 -6.95
C GLU A 88 11.82 -5.55 -6.20
N GLY A 89 12.28 -6.65 -6.80
CA GLY A 89 13.45 -7.37 -6.28
C GLY A 89 13.22 -8.06 -4.93
N VAL A 90 11.97 -8.35 -4.60
CA VAL A 90 11.62 -9.11 -3.39
C VAL A 90 12.10 -10.56 -3.54
N PRO A 91 12.81 -11.12 -2.56
CA PRO A 91 13.23 -12.52 -2.60
C PRO A 91 12.05 -13.45 -2.91
N GLU A 92 12.21 -14.36 -3.86
CA GLU A 92 11.13 -15.23 -4.37
C GLU A 92 10.40 -15.99 -3.26
N ARG A 93 11.13 -16.40 -2.21
CA ARG A 93 10.55 -17.01 -1.01
C ARG A 93 9.48 -16.13 -0.37
N HIS A 94 9.77 -14.84 -0.18
CA HIS A 94 8.83 -13.88 0.40
C HIS A 94 7.66 -13.59 -0.54
N ALA A 95 7.92 -13.46 -1.84
CA ALA A 95 6.89 -13.31 -2.86
C ALA A 95 5.87 -14.46 -2.86
N ARG A 96 6.30 -15.69 -2.55
CA ARG A 96 5.41 -16.86 -2.41
C ARG A 96 4.69 -16.90 -1.06
N GLU A 97 5.36 -16.51 0.03
CA GLU A 97 4.78 -16.56 1.38
C GLU A 97 3.70 -15.49 1.60
N ILE A 98 3.83 -14.30 1.00
CA ILE A 98 2.90 -13.18 1.20
C ILE A 98 1.47 -13.52 0.77
N PRO A 99 1.19 -14.01 -0.45
CA PRO A 99 -0.17 -14.36 -0.87
C PRO A 99 -0.78 -15.49 -0.04
N TRP A 100 0.05 -16.45 0.42
CA TRP A 100 -0.42 -17.56 1.26
C TRP A 100 -0.94 -17.05 2.60
N LYS A 101 -0.14 -16.22 3.29
CA LYS A 101 -0.56 -15.58 4.54
C LYS A 101 -1.72 -14.61 4.34
N ALA A 102 -1.73 -13.86 3.24
CA ALA A 102 -2.82 -12.96 2.94
C ALA A 102 -4.17 -13.69 2.82
N LYS A 103 -4.17 -14.89 2.22
CA LYS A 103 -5.34 -15.75 2.15
C LYS A 103 -5.81 -16.23 3.53
N GLU A 104 -4.89 -16.55 4.44
CA GLU A 104 -5.22 -16.91 5.83
C GLU A 104 -5.88 -15.75 6.59
N HIS A 105 -5.43 -14.52 6.33
CA HIS A 105 -5.95 -13.31 6.96
C HIS A 105 -7.12 -12.65 6.21
N GLY A 106 -7.52 -13.17 5.05
CA GLY A 106 -8.61 -12.60 4.24
C GLY A 106 -8.27 -11.24 3.62
N VAL A 107 -6.99 -10.96 3.38
CA VAL A 107 -6.49 -9.70 2.82
C VAL A 107 -6.16 -9.86 1.34
N LEU A 108 -6.60 -8.92 0.52
CA LEU A 108 -6.26 -8.85 -0.90
C LEU A 108 -4.84 -8.28 -1.08
N ILE A 109 -3.98 -9.01 -1.78
CA ILE A 109 -2.68 -8.48 -2.21
C ILE A 109 -2.79 -8.04 -3.67
N ILE A 110 -2.36 -6.81 -3.93
CA ILE A 110 -2.15 -6.28 -5.28
C ILE A 110 -0.63 -6.24 -5.48
N PRO A 111 -0.05 -7.27 -6.11
CA PRO A 111 1.38 -7.31 -6.35
C PRO A 111 1.77 -6.40 -7.52
N CYS A 112 2.98 -5.85 -7.48
CA CYS A 112 3.64 -5.36 -8.69
C CYS A 112 4.15 -6.57 -9.51
N SER A 113 4.35 -6.40 -10.82
CA SER A 113 4.78 -7.47 -11.74
C SER A 113 6.00 -8.26 -11.22
N SER A 114 6.91 -7.59 -10.54
CA SER A 114 8.16 -8.13 -9.96
C SER A 114 8.02 -8.71 -8.54
N THR A 115 6.86 -8.58 -7.89
CA THR A 115 6.52 -9.22 -6.60
C THR A 115 5.74 -10.52 -6.75
N VAL A 116 5.40 -10.90 -7.98
CA VAL A 116 4.75 -12.17 -8.33
C VAL A 116 5.83 -13.21 -8.63
N PRO A 117 5.79 -14.43 -8.06
CA PRO A 117 6.72 -15.49 -8.45
C PRO A 117 6.53 -15.81 -9.95
N SER A 118 7.63 -16.10 -10.66
CA SER A 118 7.67 -16.25 -12.12
C SER A 118 6.77 -17.35 -12.69
N ASN A 119 6.17 -18.18 -11.85
CA ASN A 119 5.27 -19.27 -12.20
C ASN A 119 3.78 -18.99 -11.89
N ALA A 120 3.41 -17.81 -11.39
CA ALA A 120 2.02 -17.44 -11.19
C ALA A 120 1.47 -16.73 -12.43
N SER A 121 0.29 -17.15 -12.90
CA SER A 121 -0.36 -16.61 -14.10
C SER A 121 -0.69 -15.11 -13.95
N THR A 122 0.03 -14.24 -14.66
CA THR A 122 -0.25 -12.81 -14.71
C THR A 122 -1.26 -12.52 -15.81
N GLU A 123 -2.55 -12.40 -15.46
CA GLU A 123 -3.54 -11.69 -16.29
C GLU A 123 -3.81 -10.35 -15.62
N GLY A 124 -3.26 -9.27 -16.18
CA GLY A 124 -3.42 -7.91 -15.65
C GLY A 124 -2.46 -6.95 -16.32
N ASP A 125 -3.02 -6.04 -17.11
CA ASP A 125 -2.34 -5.10 -18.00
C ASP A 125 -1.13 -4.38 -17.38
N ASN A 126 0.00 -4.45 -18.07
CA ASN A 126 1.15 -3.57 -17.88
C ASN A 126 0.77 -2.14 -18.32
N SER A 127 0.01 -1.40 -17.52
CA SER A 127 -0.01 0.07 -17.63
C SER A 127 1.23 0.61 -16.93
N GLY A 128 2.34 0.65 -17.68
CA GLY A 128 3.68 0.94 -17.19
C GLY A 128 3.80 2.28 -16.46
N PHE A 129 4.31 2.23 -15.24
CA PHE A 129 5.24 3.24 -14.76
C PHE A 129 6.55 3.02 -15.51
N THR A 130 7.18 4.08 -16.01
CA THR A 130 8.48 3.97 -16.69
C THR A 130 9.55 3.60 -15.66
N ASP A 131 10.56 2.81 -16.05
CA ASP A 131 11.65 2.34 -15.17
C ASP A 131 12.29 3.50 -14.35
N ASP A 132 12.38 4.70 -14.92
CA ASP A 132 12.91 5.91 -14.28
C ASP A 132 12.06 6.45 -13.10
N GLU A 133 10.74 6.18 -13.07
CA GLU A 133 9.85 6.56 -11.96
C GLU A 133 9.94 5.58 -10.79
N ILE A 134 10.29 4.32 -11.08
CA ILE A 134 10.46 3.25 -10.11
C ILE A 134 11.81 3.41 -9.38
N ASP A 135 12.89 3.72 -10.11
CA ASP A 135 14.22 3.91 -9.52
C ASP A 135 14.27 5.10 -8.53
N ASN A 136 13.52 6.18 -8.80
CA ASN A 136 13.43 7.33 -7.89
C ASN A 136 12.64 7.05 -6.59
N LEU A 137 11.86 5.97 -6.54
CA LEU A 137 11.17 5.51 -5.34
C LEU A 137 12.01 4.51 -4.52
N GLN A 138 12.98 3.84 -5.13
CA GLN A 138 13.82 2.82 -4.49
C GLN A 138 14.85 3.41 -3.51
N ASP A 139 15.28 4.66 -3.71
CA ASP A 139 16.32 5.31 -2.90
C ASP A 139 15.82 6.08 -1.68
N LYS A 140 14.50 6.18 -1.48
CA LYS A 140 13.92 6.91 -0.35
C LYS A 140 13.48 5.97 0.77
N ASP A 141 14.42 5.75 1.69
CA ASP A 141 14.21 5.45 3.10
C ASP A 141 13.09 4.42 3.43
N ASP A 142 13.46 3.15 3.31
CA ASP A 142 13.09 1.93 4.03
C ASP A 142 11.67 1.62 4.60
N GLU A 143 10.69 2.51 4.75
CA GLU A 143 9.29 2.09 5.02
C GLU A 143 8.35 3.30 4.88
N LEU A 144 7.89 3.63 3.66
CA LEU A 144 6.73 4.51 3.51
C LEU A 144 5.48 3.67 3.26
N ILE A 145 4.51 3.78 4.16
CA ILE A 145 3.22 3.10 4.02
C ILE A 145 2.12 4.16 4.00
N LEU A 146 1.31 4.18 2.94
CA LEU A 146 0.14 5.04 2.85
C LEU A 146 -1.10 4.28 3.27
N LEU A 147 -1.84 4.87 4.20
CA LEU A 147 -3.14 4.39 4.62
C LEU A 147 -4.21 5.15 3.85
N ASN A 148 -5.04 4.43 3.10
CA ASN A 148 -6.11 5.00 2.31
C ASN A 148 -7.46 4.69 2.99
N GLY A 149 -8.24 5.74 3.26
CA GLY A 149 -9.57 5.64 3.84
C GLY A 149 -10.60 5.30 2.77
N SER A 150 -11.54 4.41 3.10
CA SER A 150 -12.60 4.03 2.16
C SER A 150 -13.43 5.26 1.76
N THR A 151 -13.49 5.58 0.47
CA THR A 151 -14.54 6.45 -0.10
C THR A 151 -15.47 5.68 -1.04
N GLY A 152 -15.73 4.40 -0.73
CA GLY A 152 -16.76 3.64 -1.43
C GLY A 152 -16.35 3.04 -2.78
N ILE A 153 -15.09 2.63 -2.97
CA ILE A 153 -14.80 1.62 -4.00
C ILE A 153 -15.09 0.25 -3.39
N PRO A 154 -16.14 -0.47 -3.82
CA PRO A 154 -16.40 -1.81 -3.32
C PRO A 154 -15.26 -2.73 -3.79
N VAL A 155 -14.44 -3.20 -2.84
CA VAL A 155 -13.57 -4.36 -3.09
C VAL A 155 -14.50 -5.56 -3.19
N GLY A 156 -14.86 -5.94 -4.42
CA GLY A 156 -15.78 -7.04 -4.68
C GLY A 156 -15.25 -8.37 -4.13
N PRO A 157 -16.13 -9.35 -3.85
CA PRO A 157 -15.70 -10.68 -3.45
C PRO A 157 -14.84 -11.30 -4.56
N VAL A 158 -13.59 -11.63 -4.24
CA VAL A 158 -12.66 -12.27 -5.18
C VAL A 158 -13.18 -13.67 -5.51
N SER A 159 -13.54 -13.89 -6.78
CA SER A 159 -13.95 -15.20 -7.28
C SER A 159 -12.81 -16.20 -7.03
N SER A 160 -13.16 -17.36 -6.48
CA SER A 160 -12.25 -18.42 -6.02
C SER A 160 -11.45 -19.12 -7.13
N ASN A 161 -11.51 -18.64 -8.38
CA ASN A 161 -11.03 -19.34 -9.58
C ASN A 161 -9.78 -18.74 -10.23
N LEU A 162 -9.11 -17.78 -9.61
CA LEU A 162 -7.86 -17.22 -10.17
C LEU A 162 -6.62 -17.79 -9.45
N LEU A 163 -6.41 -19.09 -9.55
CA LEU A 163 -5.18 -19.78 -9.15
C LEU A 163 -5.04 -21.08 -9.97
N VAL A 164 -4.40 -20.99 -11.13
CA VAL A 164 -3.69 -22.11 -11.78
C VAL A 164 -2.29 -21.63 -12.10
#